data_AF-A0A133PZH0-F1
#
_entry.id   AF-A0A133PZH0-F1
#
_cell.length_a   1.000
_cell.length_b   1.000
_cell.length_c   1.000
_cell.angle_alpha   90.00
_cell.angle_beta   90.00
_cell.angle_gamma   90.00
#
_symmetry.space_group_name_H-M   'P 1'
#
loop_
_entity.id
_entity.type
_entity.pdbx_description
1 polymer ?
#
loop_
_entity_poly.entity_id
_entity_poly.type
_entity_poly.pdbx_seq_one_letter_code
_entity_poly.pdbx_strand_id
1 'polypeptide(L)' 'MIAKISSTENLGGALGYNFKKVQHDEAAVLCVNELRKGFDGTFQMDKVLADMQKAVPEQCRTKKTVFHCSLNP' A
#
# COMPACT_ATOMS: atom_id res chain seq x y z
N MET A 1 5.47 2.41 -12.86
CA MET A 1 6.66 2.09 -12.03
C MET A 1 6.26 0.97 -11.08
N ILE A 2 7.07 -0.07 -10.89
CA ILE A 2 6.78 -1.14 -9.91
C ILE A 2 7.67 -0.89 -8.70
N ALA A 3 7.07 -0.58 -7.54
CA ALA A 3 7.81 -0.47 -6.29
C ALA A 3 8.19 -1.87 -5.80
N LYS A 4 9.49 -2.17 -5.72
CA LYS A 4 9.97 -3.43 -5.16
C LYS A 4 10.06 -3.32 -3.63
N ILE A 5 9.01 -3.73 -2.93
CA ILE A 5 9.02 -3.71 -1.46
C ILE A 5 9.79 -4.95 -0.95
N SER A 6 11.02 -4.74 -0.51
CA SER A 6 11.92 -5.78 0.02
C SER A 6 12.11 -5.64 1.53
N SER A 7 12.89 -6.51 2.17
CA SER A 7 13.14 -6.41 3.62
C SER A 7 13.74 -5.07 4.08
N THR A 8 14.40 -4.32 3.18
CA THR A 8 14.96 -2.99 3.45
C THR A 8 14.00 -1.84 3.18
N GLU A 9 13.01 -2.03 2.29
CA GLU A 9 11.98 -1.04 1.97
C GLU A 9 10.68 -1.44 2.64
N ASN A 10 10.26 -0.71 3.67
CA ASN A 10 9.03 -1.06 4.39
C ASN A 10 7.78 -0.59 3.61
N LEU A 11 6.71 -1.40 3.69
CA LEU A 11 5.43 -1.14 3.03
C LEU A 11 4.88 0.27 3.33
N GLY A 12 4.98 0.72 4.58
CA GLY A 12 4.52 2.05 4.99
C GLY A 12 5.24 3.19 4.27
N GLY A 13 6.55 3.09 4.05
CA GLY A 13 7.35 4.08 3.35
C GLY A 13 6.96 4.22 1.89
N ALA A 14 6.80 3.09 1.18
CA ALA A 14 6.34 3.09 -0.21
C ALA A 14 4.92 3.65 -0.33
N LEU A 15 4.02 3.29 0.60
CA LEU A 15 2.66 3.82 0.61
C LEU A 15 2.65 5.34 0.86
N GLY A 16 3.40 5.79 1.87
CA GLY A 16 3.48 7.21 2.26
C GLY A 16 4.03 8.10 1.15
N TYR A 17 5.04 7.62 0.40
CA TYR A 17 5.56 8.34 -0.76
C TYR A 17 4.47 8.59 -1.83
N ASN A 18 3.66 7.58 -2.15
CA ASN A 18 2.60 7.72 -3.16
C ASN A 18 1.42 8.54 -2.64
N PHE A 19 1.02 8.37 -1.37
CA PHE A 19 -0.05 9.17 -0.76
C PHE A 19 0.30 10.66 -0.70
N LYS A 20 1.56 11.02 -0.47
CA LYS A 20 2.01 12.43 -0.54
C LYS A 20 1.76 13.05 -1.92
N LYS A 21 1.98 12.30 -3.00
CA LYS A 21 1.69 12.78 -4.36
C LYS A 21 0.20 12.99 -4.59
N VAL A 22 -0.63 12.06 -4.11
CA VAL A 22 -2.10 12.22 -4.17
C VAL A 22 -2.55 13.44 -3.38
N GLN A 23 -1.97 13.69 -2.20
CA GLN A 23 -2.27 14.87 -1.38
C GLN A 23 -1.82 16.19 -2.02
N HIS A 24 -0.83 16.16 -2.90
CA HIS A 24 -0.32 17.33 -3.63
C HIS A 24 -0.93 17.47 -5.03
N ASP A 25 -1.99 16.70 -5.36
CA ASP A 25 -2.59 16.65 -6.71
C ASP A 25 -1.61 16.27 -7.84
N GLU A 26 -0.51 15.61 -7.49
CA GLU A 26 0.51 15.11 -8.44
C GLU A 26 0.21 13.69 -8.93
N ALA A 27 -0.75 13.00 -8.29
CA ALA A 27 -1.16 11.64 -8.63
C ALA A 27 -2.63 11.39 -8.27
N ALA A 28 -3.23 10.36 -8.84
CA ALA A 28 -4.60 9.94 -8.53
C ALA A 28 -4.70 8.43 -8.31
N VAL A 29 -5.60 8.01 -7.42
CA VAL A 29 -5.92 6.58 -7.24
C VAL A 29 -6.87 6.14 -8.35
N LEU A 30 -6.36 5.37 -9.31
CA LEU A 30 -7.15 4.90 -10.46
C LEU A 30 -7.97 3.65 -10.14
N CYS A 31 -7.38 2.72 -9.37
CA CYS A 31 -8.01 1.45 -9.04
C CYS A 31 -7.43 0.91 -7.73
N VAL A 32 -8.26 0.20 -6.97
CA VAL A 32 -7.85 -0.57 -5.80
C VAL A 32 -8.47 -1.96 -5.89
N ASN A 33 -7.79 -2.95 -5.32
CA ASN A 33 -8.35 -4.28 -5.13
C ASN A 33 -8.29 -4.61 -3.63
N GLU A 34 -9.41 -5.01 -3.06
CA GLU A 34 -9.55 -5.42 -1.65
C GLU A 34 -9.13 -4.37 -0.59
N LEU A 35 -9.02 -3.09 -0.96
CA LEU A 35 -8.75 -1.99 -0.03
C LEU A 35 -10.03 -1.21 0.28
N ARG A 36 -10.27 -0.91 1.56
CA ARG A 36 -11.45 -0.14 1.97
C ARG A 36 -11.31 1.35 1.63
N LYS A 37 -12.43 1.91 1.18
CA LYS A 37 -12.65 3.35 0.96
C LYS A 37 -13.40 3.94 2.16
N GLY A 38 -13.09 5.19 2.50
CA GLY A 38 -13.89 5.96 3.45
C GLY A 38 -15.30 6.23 2.92
N PHE A 39 -16.23 6.58 3.81
CA PHE A 39 -17.61 6.94 3.45
C PHE A 39 -17.68 8.19 2.57
N ASP A 40 -16.71 9.08 2.69
CA ASP A 40 -16.49 10.26 1.85
C ASP A 40 -15.92 9.91 0.46
N GLY A 41 -15.66 8.63 0.21
CA GLY A 41 -15.05 8.19 -1.02
C GLY A 41 -13.56 8.51 -1.12
N THR A 42 -12.85 8.76 -0.02
CA THR A 42 -11.39 8.94 -0.02
C THR A 42 -10.68 7.69 0.49
N PHE A 43 -9.39 7.59 0.19
CA PHE A 43 -8.52 6.57 0.81
C PHE A 43 -7.67 7.26 1.87
N GLN A 44 -7.55 6.61 3.04
CA GLN A 44 -6.66 7.08 4.10
C GLN A 44 -5.47 6.12 4.19
N MET A 45 -4.26 6.67 4.24
CA MET A 45 -3.01 5.91 4.21
C MET A 45 -2.94 4.86 5.33
N ASP A 46 -3.35 5.22 6.55
CA ASP A 46 -3.35 4.33 7.72
C ASP A 46 -4.30 3.14 7.53
N LYS A 47 -5.49 3.38 6.95
CA LYS A 47 -6.49 2.35 6.66
C LYS A 47 -6.03 1.40 5.56
N VAL A 48 -5.46 1.94 4.49
CA VAL A 48 -4.89 1.14 3.40
C VAL A 48 -3.73 0.29 3.90
N LEU A 49 -2.82 0.87 4.70
CA LEU A 49 -1.71 0.13 5.30
C LEU A 49 -2.21 -1.03 6.18
N ALA A 50 -3.23 -0.79 7.01
CA ALA A 50 -3.80 -1.82 7.86
C ALA A 50 -4.49 -2.94 7.06
N ASP A 51 -5.21 -2.61 5.99
CA ASP A 51 -5.83 -3.61 5.11
C ASP A 51 -4.77 -4.45 4.37
N MET A 52 -3.71 -3.83 3.85
CA MET A 52 -2.59 -4.55 3.22
C MET A 52 -1.86 -5.46 4.19
N GLN A 53 -1.65 -5.02 5.44
CA GLN A 53 -1.03 -5.85 6.47
C GLN A 53 -1.90 -7.06 6.83
N LYS A 54 -3.23 -6.90 6.90
CA LYS A 54 -4.16 -8.02 7.13
C LYS A 54 -4.17 -9.05 6.00
N ALA A 55 -3.87 -8.62 4.78
CA ALA A 55 -3.74 -9.53 3.64
C ALA A 55 -2.46 -10.40 3.71
N VAL A 56 -1.51 -10.07 4.59
CA VAL A 56 -0.31 -10.89 4.82
C VAL A 56 -0.64 -12.00 5.84
N PRO A 57 -0.52 -13.28 5.46
CA PRO A 57 -0.85 -14.37 6.38
C PRO A 57 0.12 -14.44 7.56
N GLU A 58 -0.38 -14.25 8.78
CA GLU A 58 0.44 -14.29 10.02
C GLU A 58 1.09 -15.67 10.26
N GLN A 59 0.44 -16.74 9.79
CA GLN A 59 0.84 -18.13 10.06
C GLN A 59 1.83 -18.69 9.01
N CYS A 60 2.04 -17.99 7.90
CA CYS A 60 2.99 -18.40 6.87
C CYS A 60 4.40 -17.89 7.22
N ARG A 61 5.16 -18.69 7.96
CA ARG A 61 6.59 -18.43 8.19
C ARG A 61 7.39 -18.76 6.93
N THR A 62 7.74 -17.75 6.15
CA THR A 62 8.75 -17.90 5.10
C THR A 62 10.09 -17.37 5.63
N LYS A 63 11.22 -17.96 5.20
CA LYS A 63 12.56 -17.46 5.58
C LYS A 63 12.83 -16.03 5.06
N LYS A 64 12.07 -15.59 4.05
CA LYS A 64 12.15 -14.27 3.42
C LYS A 64 10.73 -13.83 3.04
N THR A 65 10.02 -13.15 3.94
CA THR A 65 8.69 -12.62 3.64
C THR A 65 8.82 -11.56 2.55
N VAL A 66 8.15 -11.79 1.42
CA VAL A 66 8.09 -10.84 0.31
C VAL A 66 6.63 -10.44 0.13
N PHE A 67 6.36 -9.14 0.22
CA PHE A 67 5.07 -8.57 -0.11
C PHE A 67 5.14 -7.94 -1.50
N HIS A 68 4.34 -8.43 -2.43
CA HIS A 68 4.27 -7.85 -3.78
C HIS A 68 3.03 -6.98 -3.89
N CYS A 69 3.22 -5.67 -3.98
CA CYS A 69 2.17 -4.75 -4.40
C CYS A 69 2.64 -3.90 -5.57
N SER A 70 1.77 -3.72 -6.56
CA SER A 70 2.01 -2.76 -7.63
C SER A 70 1.43 -1.43 -7.20
N LEU A 71 2.29 -0.46 -6.90
CA LEU A 71 1.94 0.94 -6.72
C LEU A 71 2.38 1.67 -7.98
N ASN A 72 1.43 1.88 -8.89
CA ASN A 72 1.72 2.57 -10.14
C ASN A 72 1.53 4.09 -9.90
N PRO A 73 2.57 4.92 -10.09
CA PRO A 73 2.42 6.37 -10.11
C PRO A 73 1.62 6.82 -11.33
#